data_AF-A0A1H9T5Q5-F1
#
_entry.id   AF-A0A1H9T5Q5-F1
#
_cell.length_a   1.000
_cell.length_b   1.000
_cell.length_c   1.000
_cell.angle_alpha   90.00
_cell.angle_beta   90.00
_cell.angle_gamma   90.00
#
_symmetry.space_group_name_H-M   'P 1'
#
loop_
_entity.id
_entity.type
_entity.pdbx_description
1 polymer ?
#
loop_
_entity_poly.entity_id
_entity_poly.type
_entity_poly.pdbx_seq_one_letter_code
_entity_poly.pdbx_strand_id
1 'polypeptide(L)'
;MSLSVTSTAVPSAASTLELVERARADLLEACHSRDVAERYRQSRLGAMRAAAALVSARSRGARASGPQSLWDLVPAAAPELTEWAEFFAVATAHPGHSGRAAVTAREADDLLRQAETFIGLVCRSLGLPVTPSHHDVLVPTVWA
;
A
#
# COMPACT_ATOMS: atom_id res chain seq x y z
N MET A 1 5.11 11.72 -40.40
CA MET A 1 4.83 12.66 -39.29
C MET A 1 3.90 11.94 -38.32
N SER A 2 4.36 11.63 -37.11
CA SER A 2 3.53 10.94 -36.10
C SER A 2 3.55 11.79 -34.83
N LEU A 3 2.39 12.35 -34.49
CA LEU A 3 2.22 13.15 -33.28
C LEU A 3 1.94 12.19 -32.12
N SER A 4 2.98 11.87 -31.33
CA SER A 4 2.79 11.18 -30.07
C SER A 4 2.08 12.10 -29.08
N VAL A 5 0.76 11.94 -28.95
CA VAL A 5 -0.02 12.60 -27.89
C VAL A 5 0.32 11.91 -26.57
N THR A 6 1.28 12.48 -25.85
CA THR A 6 1.60 12.08 -24.47
C THR A 6 0.53 12.63 -23.54
N SER A 7 -0.62 11.95 -23.51
CA SER A 7 -1.73 12.30 -22.61
C SER A 7 -1.26 12.16 -21.16
N THR A 8 -0.81 13.26 -20.57
CA THR A 8 -0.46 13.30 -19.15
C THR A 8 -1.77 13.41 -18.37
N ALA A 9 -2.40 12.26 -18.13
CA ALA A 9 -3.61 12.21 -17.32
C ALA A 9 -3.34 12.84 -15.95
N VAL A 10 -4.12 13.88 -15.62
CA VAL A 10 -4.14 14.44 -14.27
C VAL A 10 -4.62 13.33 -13.33
N PRO A 11 -3.97 13.10 -12.16
CA PRO A 11 -4.50 12.17 -11.17
C PRO A 11 -5.95 12.58 -10.85
N SER A 12 -6.86 11.65 -11.09
CA SER A 12 -8.31 11.86 -10.98
C SER A 12 -8.87 11.09 -9.78
N ALA A 13 -10.08 11.44 -9.37
CA ALA A 13 -10.80 10.66 -8.36
C ALA A 13 -10.97 9.19 -8.79
N ALA A 14 -11.15 8.92 -10.09
CA ALA A 14 -11.19 7.56 -10.64
C ALA A 14 -9.87 6.81 -10.44
N SER A 15 -8.71 7.43 -10.76
CA SER A 15 -7.41 6.79 -10.54
C SER A 15 -7.10 6.58 -9.05
N THR A 16 -7.62 7.43 -8.17
CA THR A 16 -7.55 7.22 -6.71
C THR A 16 -8.34 5.97 -6.30
N LEU A 17 -9.58 5.83 -6.77
CA LEU A 17 -10.42 4.67 -6.45
C LEU A 17 -9.79 3.37 -6.97
N GLU A 18 -9.34 3.35 -8.23
CA GLU A 18 -8.66 2.20 -8.84
C GLU A 18 -7.42 1.77 -8.04
N LEU A 19 -6.64 2.71 -7.52
CA LEU A 19 -5.46 2.42 -6.71
C LEU A 19 -5.84 1.77 -5.37
N VAL A 20 -6.92 2.23 -4.73
CA VAL A 20 -7.45 1.61 -3.49
C VAL A 20 -8.04 0.23 -3.76
N GLU A 21 -8.78 0.04 -4.85
CA GLU A 21 -9.32 -1.26 -5.25
C GLU A 21 -8.21 -2.28 -5.55
N ARG A 22 -7.20 -1.88 -6.35
CA ARG A 22 -6.02 -2.71 -6.62
C ARG A 22 -5.21 -3.01 -5.35
N ALA A 23 -5.14 -2.08 -4.39
CA ALA A 23 -4.47 -2.31 -3.11
C ALA A 23 -5.21 -3.34 -2.24
N ARG A 24 -6.55 -3.32 -2.23
CA ARG A 24 -7.36 -4.35 -1.54
C ARG A 24 -7.24 -5.72 -2.20
N ALA A 25 -7.17 -5.75 -3.53
CA ALA A 25 -6.94 -6.99 -4.27
C ALA A 25 -5.60 -7.63 -3.87
N ASP A 26 -4.50 -6.85 -3.75
CA ASP A 26 -3.22 -7.40 -3.29
C ASP A 26 -3.33 -8.02 -1.89
N LEU A 27 -3.99 -7.34 -0.94
CA LEU A 27 -4.14 -7.86 0.43
C LEU A 27 -4.95 -9.16 0.44
N LEU A 28 -6.03 -9.23 -0.35
CA LEU A 28 -6.81 -10.45 -0.51
C LEU A 28 -5.94 -11.58 -1.07
N GLU A 29 -5.15 -11.34 -2.12
CA GLU A 29 -4.23 -12.35 -2.63
C GLU A 29 -3.17 -12.76 -1.59
N ALA A 30 -2.61 -11.81 -0.84
CA ALA A 30 -1.62 -12.06 0.22
C ALA A 30 -2.18 -12.96 1.34
N CYS A 31 -3.42 -12.69 1.78
CA CYS A 31 -4.14 -13.49 2.77
C CYS A 31 -4.34 -14.95 2.30
N HIS A 32 -4.54 -15.18 1.00
CA HIS A 32 -4.71 -16.52 0.45
C HIS A 32 -3.38 -17.20 0.06
N SER A 33 -2.29 -16.44 -0.05
CA SER A 33 -1.00 -16.96 -0.45
C SER A 33 -0.37 -17.85 0.63
N ARG A 34 0.06 -19.05 0.21
CA ARG A 34 0.84 -19.99 1.02
C ARG A 34 2.35 -19.81 0.88
N ASP A 35 2.78 -19.02 -0.10
CA ASP A 35 4.18 -18.67 -0.32
C ASP A 35 4.50 -17.37 0.44
N VAL A 36 5.53 -17.44 1.29
CA VAL A 36 5.97 -16.33 2.16
C VAL A 36 6.49 -15.14 1.35
N ALA A 37 7.25 -15.39 0.28
CA ALA A 37 7.79 -14.34 -0.56
C ALA A 37 6.66 -13.63 -1.33
N GLU A 38 5.68 -14.40 -1.81
CA GLU A 38 4.53 -13.87 -2.52
C GLU A 38 3.61 -13.05 -1.58
N ARG A 39 3.32 -13.56 -0.38
CA ARG A 39 2.57 -12.83 0.67
C ARG A 39 3.23 -11.48 0.99
N TYR A 40 4.55 -11.47 1.16
CA TYR A 40 5.31 -10.25 1.41
C TYR A 40 5.26 -9.28 0.22
N ARG A 41 5.48 -9.79 -1.00
CA ARG A 41 5.43 -9.01 -2.25
C ARG A 41 4.07 -8.32 -2.45
N GLN A 42 2.99 -9.06 -2.25
CA GLN A 42 1.61 -8.54 -2.37
C GLN A 42 1.29 -7.53 -1.27
N SER A 43 1.60 -7.84 0.00
CA SER A 43 1.42 -6.89 1.13
C SER A 43 2.12 -5.55 0.88
N ARG A 44 3.36 -5.61 0.38
CA ARG A 44 4.14 -4.43 -0.04
C ARG A 44 3.50 -3.67 -1.19
N LEU A 45 2.99 -4.37 -2.22
CA LEU A 45 2.31 -3.74 -3.37
C LEU A 45 1.03 -3.02 -2.94
N GLY A 46 0.24 -3.63 -2.06
CA GLY A 46 -0.97 -3.03 -1.50
C GLY A 46 -0.66 -1.72 -0.78
N ALA A 47 0.33 -1.73 0.12
CA ALA A 47 0.77 -0.53 0.84
C ALA A 47 1.25 0.59 -0.11
N MET A 48 2.07 0.26 -1.13
CA MET A 48 2.53 1.24 -2.12
C MET A 48 1.37 1.81 -2.95
N ARG A 49 0.39 0.99 -3.36
CA ARG A 49 -0.78 1.48 -4.12
C ARG A 49 -1.69 2.36 -3.27
N ALA A 50 -1.84 2.08 -1.98
CA ALA A 50 -2.57 2.93 -1.05
C ALA A 50 -1.90 4.29 -0.82
N ALA A 51 -0.57 4.32 -0.65
CA ALA A 51 0.19 5.56 -0.58
C ALA A 51 0.07 6.39 -1.87
N ALA A 52 0.10 5.73 -3.05
CA ALA A 52 -0.12 6.39 -4.34
C ALA A 52 -1.54 6.98 -4.46
N ALA A 53 -2.57 6.29 -3.96
CA ALA A 53 -3.93 6.81 -3.93
C ALA A 53 -4.05 8.06 -3.05
N LEU A 54 -3.48 8.01 -1.84
CA LEU A 54 -3.44 9.12 -0.88
C LEU A 54 -2.77 10.36 -1.47
N VAL A 55 -1.57 10.19 -2.02
CA VAL A 55 -0.81 11.28 -2.65
C VAL A 55 -1.62 11.83 -3.83
N SER A 56 -2.11 10.98 -4.73
CA SER A 56 -2.91 11.39 -5.90
C SER A 56 -4.16 12.20 -5.53
N ALA A 57 -4.86 11.82 -4.45
CA ALA A 57 -6.08 12.48 -4.01
C ALA A 57 -5.83 13.84 -3.35
N ARG A 58 -4.71 13.98 -2.63
CA ARG A 58 -4.41 15.18 -1.82
C ARG A 58 -3.42 16.15 -2.47
N SER A 59 -2.58 15.69 -3.41
CA SER A 59 -1.66 16.55 -4.14
C SER A 59 -2.41 17.40 -5.18
N ARG A 60 -2.81 18.62 -4.80
CA ARG A 60 -3.43 19.59 -5.72
C ARG A 60 -2.40 20.13 -6.71
N GLY A 61 -2.13 19.39 -7.78
CA GLY A 61 -1.32 19.83 -8.92
C GLY A 61 0.20 19.69 -8.78
N ALA A 62 0.71 19.11 -7.69
CA ALA A 62 2.13 18.76 -7.59
C ALA A 62 2.44 17.55 -8.48
N ARG A 63 3.02 17.79 -9.67
CA ARG A 63 3.78 16.73 -10.36
C ARG A 63 4.93 16.32 -9.45
N ALA A 64 5.17 15.01 -9.33
CA ALA A 64 6.38 14.48 -8.70
C ALA A 64 7.61 14.88 -9.53
N SER A 65 8.22 16.01 -9.18
CA SER A 65 9.35 16.61 -9.91
C SER A 65 10.68 16.12 -9.35
N GLY A 66 10.99 14.85 -9.60
CA GLY A 66 12.26 14.23 -9.26
C GLY A 66 12.13 12.81 -8.73
N PRO A 67 13.26 12.11 -8.49
CA PRO A 67 13.28 10.78 -7.89
C PRO A 67 13.07 10.87 -6.37
N GLN A 68 11.93 11.39 -5.93
CA GLN A 68 11.47 11.27 -4.55
C GLN A 68 10.85 9.89 -4.35
N SER A 69 11.08 9.27 -3.19
CA SER A 69 10.35 8.08 -2.80
C SER A 69 8.87 8.44 -2.63
N LEU A 70 7.98 7.52 -2.96
CA LEU A 70 6.54 7.70 -2.71
C LEU A 70 6.26 7.98 -1.23
N TRP A 71 7.07 7.40 -0.34
CA TRP A 71 6.99 7.59 1.10
C TRP A 71 7.39 9.01 1.53
N ASP A 72 8.31 9.68 0.82
CA ASP A 72 8.69 11.08 1.12
C ASP A 72 7.54 12.07 0.88
N LEU A 73 6.58 11.68 0.02
CA LEU A 73 5.42 12.51 -0.33
C LEU A 73 4.24 12.34 0.64
N VAL A 74 4.21 11.26 1.43
CA VAL A 74 3.11 10.97 2.36
C VAL A 74 3.01 12.02 3.48
N PRO A 75 4.09 12.42 4.20
CA PRO A 75 3.99 13.44 5.26
C PRO A 75 3.47 14.79 4.77
N ALA A 76 3.76 15.17 3.53
CA ALA A 76 3.27 16.41 2.92
C ALA A 76 1.78 16.35 2.54
N ALA A 77 1.28 15.17 2.16
CA ALA A 77 -0.12 14.93 1.83
C ALA A 77 -0.99 14.61 3.07
N ALA A 78 -0.41 13.96 4.07
CA ALA A 78 -1.07 13.44 5.27
C ALA A 78 -0.06 13.41 6.43
N PRO A 79 0.19 14.53 7.13
CA PRO A 79 1.10 14.55 8.28
C PRO A 79 0.68 13.56 9.37
N GLU A 80 -0.63 13.24 9.47
CA GLU A 80 -1.19 12.22 10.35
C GLU A 80 -0.76 10.78 10.02
N LEU A 81 -0.08 10.55 8.88
CA LEU A 81 0.45 9.25 8.43
C LEU A 81 2.00 9.24 8.31
N THR A 82 2.69 10.21 8.92
CA THR A 82 4.16 10.32 8.84
C THR A 82 4.88 9.08 9.39
N GLU A 83 4.48 8.57 10.56
CA GLU A 83 5.05 7.35 11.17
C GLU A 83 4.93 6.13 10.24
N TRP A 84 3.80 6.01 9.53
CA TRP A 84 3.59 4.94 8.55
C TRP A 84 4.49 5.10 7.33
N ALA A 85 4.73 6.33 6.88
CA ALA A 85 5.65 6.61 5.79
C ALA A 85 7.10 6.22 6.14
N GLU A 86 7.55 6.56 7.36
CA GLU A 86 8.86 6.18 7.88
C GLU A 86 9.00 4.65 8.01
N PHE A 87 7.99 3.98 8.60
CA PHE A 87 7.93 2.53 8.70
C PHE A 87 8.05 1.85 7.32
N PHE A 88 7.23 2.25 6.34
CA PHE A 88 7.26 1.63 5.01
C PHE A 88 8.47 2.04 4.17
N ALA A 89 9.08 3.21 4.38
CA ALA A 89 10.34 3.55 3.75
C ALA A 89 11.44 2.54 4.12
N VAL A 90 11.51 2.14 5.40
CA VAL A 90 12.43 1.08 5.87
C VAL A 90 11.97 -0.30 5.39
N ALA A 91 10.72 -0.68 5.63
CA ALA A 91 10.20 -2.01 5.30
C ALA A 91 10.23 -2.32 3.80
N THR A 92 10.14 -1.30 2.93
CA THR A 92 10.23 -1.47 1.47
C THR A 92 11.63 -1.21 0.90
N ALA A 93 12.62 -0.82 1.71
CA ALA A 93 14.00 -0.67 1.23
C ALA A 93 14.62 -2.00 0.80
N HIS A 94 14.26 -3.12 1.45
CA HIS A 94 14.76 -4.45 1.10
C HIS A 94 13.82 -5.18 0.13
N PRO A 95 14.32 -5.71 -1.02
CA PRO A 95 13.52 -6.56 -1.89
C PRO A 95 13.31 -7.98 -1.32
N GLY A 96 14.16 -8.48 -0.41
CA GLY A 96 13.91 -9.75 0.31
C GLY A 96 14.00 -11.05 -0.51
N HIS A 97 14.36 -10.97 -1.80
CA HIS A 97 14.29 -12.10 -2.75
C HIS A 97 15.61 -12.90 -2.92
N SER A 98 16.68 -12.65 -2.16
CA SER A 98 17.98 -13.30 -2.41
C SER A 98 18.84 -13.61 -1.17
N GLY A 99 19.17 -14.90 -1.01
CA GLY A 99 20.21 -15.38 -0.09
C GLY A 99 19.79 -15.50 1.38
N ARG A 100 20.74 -15.26 2.30
CA ARG A 100 20.55 -15.40 3.77
C ARG A 100 19.66 -14.32 4.39
N ALA A 101 19.03 -13.49 3.56
CA ALA A 101 18.07 -12.44 3.91
C ALA A 101 16.69 -12.72 3.26
N ALA A 102 16.33 -14.00 3.13
CA ALA A 102 14.99 -14.41 2.73
C ALA A 102 13.98 -14.03 3.82
N VAL A 103 12.86 -13.43 3.41
CA VAL A 103 11.77 -13.03 4.30
C VAL A 103 11.21 -14.23 5.06
N THR A 104 11.08 -14.11 6.37
CA THR A 104 10.43 -15.12 7.22
C THR A 104 8.90 -15.02 7.14
N ALA A 105 8.20 -16.12 7.43
CA ALA A 105 6.73 -16.12 7.50
C ALA A 105 6.20 -15.02 8.45
N ARG A 106 6.89 -14.82 9.58
CA ARG A 106 6.55 -13.77 10.54
C ARG A 106 6.69 -12.36 9.95
N GLU A 107 7.77 -12.06 9.25
CA GLU A 107 7.94 -10.74 8.60
C GLU A 107 6.91 -10.50 7.50
N ALA A 108 6.49 -11.55 6.77
CA ALA A 108 5.40 -11.47 5.81
C ALA A 108 4.04 -11.21 6.48
N ASP A 109 3.75 -11.88 7.59
CA ASP A 109 2.50 -11.73 8.35
C ASP A 109 2.43 -10.39 9.10
N ASP A 110 3.54 -9.94 9.69
CA ASP A 110 3.65 -8.61 10.29
C ASP A 110 3.51 -7.52 9.20
N LEU A 111 4.14 -7.66 8.02
CA LEU A 111 3.96 -6.69 6.93
C LEU A 111 2.52 -6.68 6.39
N LEU A 112 1.86 -7.84 6.28
CA LEU A 112 0.45 -7.95 5.87
C LEU A 112 -0.46 -7.19 6.84
N ARG A 113 -0.34 -7.44 8.15
CA ARG A 113 -1.11 -6.76 9.21
C ARG A 113 -0.89 -5.24 9.21
N GLN A 114 0.35 -4.80 8.99
CA GLN A 114 0.69 -3.37 8.88
C GLN A 114 0.11 -2.75 7.59
N ALA A 115 0.11 -3.47 6.47
CA ALA A 115 -0.48 -3.01 5.22
C ALA A 115 -2.02 -2.93 5.28
N GLU A 116 -2.70 -3.90 5.91
CA GLU A 116 -4.14 -3.82 6.24
C GLU A 116 -4.47 -2.55 7.03
N THR A 117 -3.75 -2.34 8.14
CA THR A 117 -3.96 -1.20 9.04
C THR A 117 -3.77 0.13 8.32
N PHE A 118 -2.71 0.25 7.52
CA PHE A 118 -2.42 1.43 6.72
C PHE A 118 -3.46 1.69 5.63
N ILE A 119 -3.90 0.66 4.90
CA ILE A 119 -4.98 0.79 3.91
C ILE A 119 -6.28 1.24 4.57
N GLY A 120 -6.61 0.72 5.76
CA GLY A 120 -7.74 1.19 6.55
C GLY A 120 -7.63 2.67 6.94
N LEU A 121 -6.44 3.12 7.35
CA LEU A 121 -6.16 4.53 7.66
C LEU A 121 -6.28 5.43 6.44
N VAL A 122 -5.72 5.04 5.29
CA VAL A 122 -5.85 5.77 4.02
C VAL A 122 -7.32 5.86 3.59
N CYS A 123 -8.09 4.77 3.70
CA CYS A 123 -9.51 4.80 3.35
C CYS A 123 -10.28 5.79 4.24
N ARG A 124 -10.07 5.77 5.57
CA ARG A 124 -10.65 6.76 6.50
C ARG A 124 -10.25 8.18 6.14
N SER A 125 -8.97 8.42 5.84
CA SER A 125 -8.42 9.75 5.56
C SER A 125 -8.87 10.33 4.21
N LEU A 126 -9.42 9.49 3.33
CA LEU A 126 -10.04 9.84 2.04
C LEU A 126 -11.59 9.79 2.06
N GLY A 127 -12.21 9.44 3.19
CA GLY A 127 -13.68 9.29 3.30
C GLY A 127 -14.24 8.07 2.55
N LEU A 128 -13.40 7.09 2.24
CA LEU A 128 -13.76 5.85 1.54
C LEU A 128 -14.21 4.76 2.54
N PRO A 129 -15.11 3.84 2.15
CA PRO A 129 -15.54 2.75 3.01
C PRO A 129 -14.36 1.87 3.42
N VAL A 130 -14.23 1.54 4.70
CA VAL A 130 -13.18 0.68 5.24
C VAL A 130 -13.64 -0.77 5.19
N THR A 131 -12.91 -1.64 4.50
CA THR A 131 -13.09 -3.08 4.64
C THR A 131 -12.53 -3.49 6.02
N PRO A 132 -13.27 -4.27 6.85
CA PRO A 132 -12.71 -4.79 8.09
C PRO A 132 -11.49 -5.66 7.82
N SER A 133 -10.47 -5.53 8.66
CA SER A 133 -9.20 -6.26 8.56
C SER A 133 -9.44 -7.75 8.73
N HIS A 134 -8.72 -8.63 8.02
CA HIS A 134 -8.90 -10.08 8.20
C HIS A 134 -8.53 -10.51 9.63
N HIS A 135 -7.60 -9.80 10.29
CA HIS A 135 -7.27 -10.05 11.70
C HIS A 135 -8.40 -9.72 12.68
N ASP A 136 -9.32 -8.79 12.36
CA ASP A 136 -10.51 -8.51 13.18
C ASP A 136 -11.56 -9.64 13.08
N VAL A 137 -11.50 -10.44 12.00
CA VAL A 137 -12.43 -11.55 11.74
C VAL A 137 -11.92 -12.87 12.35
N LEU A 138 -10.62 -12.96 12.66
CA LEU A 138 -10.02 -14.09 13.37
C LEU A 138 -10.26 -14.02 14.89
N VAL A 139 -11.55 -14.00 15.28
CA VAL A 139 -11.94 -14.41 16.62
C VAL A 139 -11.44 -15.84 16.83
N PRO A 140 -10.74 -16.18 17.93
CA PRO A 140 -10.41 -17.55 18.25
C PRO A 140 -11.70 -18.33 18.47
N THR A 141 -12.18 -19.04 17.45
CA THR A 141 -13.24 -20.02 17.59
C THR A 141 -12.66 -21.18 18.40
N VAL A 142 -12.82 -21.08 19.72
CA VAL A 142 -12.26 -22.04 20.68
C VAL A 142 -12.71 -23.43 20.28
N TRP A 143 -11.76 -24.37 20.27
CA TRP A 143 -12.02 -25.77 19.96
C TRP A 143 -13.09 -26.34 20.90
N ALA A 144 -14.10 -26.98 20.31
CA ALA A 144 -15.10 -27.81 20.97
C ALA A 144 -15.06 -29.22 20.37
#